data_AF-A0A7W0LBG5-F1
#
_entry.id   AF-A0A7W0LBG5-F1
#
_cell.length_a   1.000
_cell.length_b   1.000
_cell.length_c   1.000
_cell.angle_alpha   90.00
_cell.angle_beta   90.00
_cell.angle_gamma   90.00
#
_symmetry.space_group_name_H-M   'P 1'
#
loop_
_entity.id
_entity.type
_entity.pdbx_description
1 polymer ?
#
loop_
_entity_poly.entity_id
_entity_poly.type
_entity_poly.pdbx_seq_one_letter_code
_entity_poly.pdbx_strand_id
1 'polypeptide(L)' 'MHVTAIIAAGGTGRRLGAAVPKQLLELGGRSILERSVEAFASHPRVTDVIVALPADLAASPPDWLR' A
#
# COMPACT_ATOMS: atom_id res chain seq x y z
N MET A 1 24.03 -4.99 2.87
CA MET A 1 23.40 -3.75 3.35
C MET A 1 21.91 -4.01 3.43
N HIS A 2 21.26 -3.67 4.53
CA HIS A 2 19.83 -3.86 4.73
C HIS A 2 19.08 -2.60 4.28
N VAL A 3 17.97 -2.75 3.54
CA VAL A 3 17.19 -1.61 3.04
C VAL A 3 15.71 -1.91 3.23
N THR A 4 15.05 -1.11 4.06
CA THR A 4 13.63 -1.25 4.32
C THR A 4 12.87 -0.10 3.68
N ALA A 5 11.83 -0.42 2.91
CA ALA A 5 10.89 0.55 2.36
C ALA A 5 9.67 0.68 3.29
N ILE A 6 9.32 1.90 3.68
CA ILE A 6 8.11 2.18 4.46
C ILE A 6 7.11 2.90 3.56
N ILE A 7 5.97 2.27 3.31
CA ILE A 7 4.87 2.82 2.53
C ILE A 7 3.84 3.42 3.49
N ALA A 8 3.81 4.75 3.58
CA ALA A 8 2.85 5.49 4.38
C ALA A 8 1.47 5.56 3.68
N ALA A 9 0.63 4.55 3.91
CA ALA A 9 -0.70 4.40 3.34
C ALA A 9 -1.84 4.61 4.36
N GLY A 10 -1.55 5.27 5.49
CA GLY A 10 -2.50 5.54 6.58
C GLY A 10 -3.53 6.64 6.32
N GLY A 11 -3.49 7.28 5.15
CA GLY A 11 -4.39 8.38 4.82
C GLY A 11 -5.80 7.92 4.43
N THR A 12 -6.81 8.74 4.71
CA THR A 12 -8.20 8.49 4.29
C THR A 12 -8.52 9.00 2.89
N GLY A 13 -7.60 9.73 2.23
CA GLY A 13 -7.80 10.18 0.84
C GLY A 13 -8.81 11.32 0.64
N ARG A 14 -9.26 12.00 1.70
CA ARG A 14 -10.34 13.02 1.65
C ARG A 14 -10.21 14.08 0.53
N ARG A 15 -9.00 14.59 0.28
CA ARG A 15 -8.74 15.59 -0.78
C ARG A 15 -8.97 15.05 -2.19
N LEU A 16 -8.81 13.73 -2.39
CA LEU A 16 -9.11 13.07 -3.65
C LEU A 16 -10.62 12.91 -3.86
N GLY A 17 -11.42 12.98 -2.78
CA GLY A 17 -12.88 12.93 -2.85
C GLY A 17 -13.46 11.58 -3.27
N ALA A 18 -12.70 10.49 -3.13
CA ALA A 18 -13.12 9.16 -3.54
C ALA A 18 -14.03 8.47 -2.50
N ALA A 19 -14.83 7.51 -2.96
CA ALA A 19 -15.73 6.73 -2.11
C ALA A 19 -15.01 5.75 -1.17
N VAL A 20 -13.78 5.38 -1.51
CA VAL A 20 -12.92 4.49 -0.71
C VAL A 20 -11.58 5.19 -0.40
N PRO A 21 -10.86 4.78 0.66
CA PRO A 21 -9.52 5.26 0.91
C PRO A 21 -8.65 5.16 -0.35
N LYS A 22 -7.93 6.24 -0.67
CA LYS A 22 -7.22 6.38 -1.95
C LYS A 22 -6.33 5.18 -2.27
N GLN A 23 -5.66 4.61 -1.29
CA GLN A 23 -4.75 3.48 -1.47
C GLN A 23 -5.45 2.24 -2.04
N LEU A 24 -6.76 2.09 -1.82
CA LEU A 24 -7.58 0.99 -2.35
C LEU A 24 -8.17 1.28 -3.72
N LEU A 25 -8.05 2.51 -4.24
CA LEU A 25 -8.55 2.81 -5.57
C LEU A 25 -7.81 2.00 -6.63
N GLU A 26 -8.57 1.43 -7.54
CA GLU A 26 -8.04 0.68 -8.66
C GLU A 26 -7.67 1.60 -9.82
N LEU A 27 -6.51 1.33 -10.39
CA LEU A 27 -6.06 1.88 -11.66
C LEU A 27 -5.75 0.69 -12.56
N GLY A 28 -6.58 0.45 -13.59
CA GLY A 28 -6.41 -0.69 -14.49
C GLY A 28 -6.42 -2.05 -13.77
N GLY A 29 -7.40 -2.28 -12.90
CA GLY A 29 -7.64 -3.56 -12.21
C GLY A 29 -6.69 -3.90 -11.07
N ARG A 30 -5.82 -2.95 -10.66
CA ARG A 30 -4.88 -3.12 -9.53
C ARG A 30 -4.92 -1.88 -8.66
N SER A 31 -4.90 -2.07 -7.34
CA SER A 31 -4.99 -0.93 -6.41
C SER A 31 -3.72 -0.07 -6.45
N ILE A 32 -3.85 1.22 -6.10
CA ILE A 32 -2.69 2.11 -5.92
C ILE A 32 -1.69 1.51 -4.92
N LEU A 33 -2.18 0.88 -3.85
CA LEU A 33 -1.35 0.24 -2.84
C LEU A 33 -0.58 -0.95 -3.41
N GLU A 34 -1.25 -1.83 -4.14
CA GLU A 34 -0.65 -3.02 -4.75
C GLU A 34 0.48 -2.65 -5.70
N ARG A 35 0.25 -1.65 -6.56
CA ARG A 35 1.27 -1.13 -7.48
C ARG A 35 2.47 -0.56 -6.73
N SER A 36 2.23 0.11 -5.60
CA SER A 36 3.30 0.69 -4.77
C SER A 36 4.12 -0.39 -4.08
N VAL A 37 3.46 -1.40 -3.51
CA VAL A 37 4.12 -2.54 -2.84
C VAL A 37 4.98 -3.32 -3.84
N GLU A 38 4.44 -3.67 -5.00
CA GLU A 38 5.17 -4.39 -6.04
C GLU A 38 6.42 -3.64 -6.51
N ALA A 39 6.34 -2.32 -6.66
CA ALA A 39 7.49 -1.51 -7.09
C ALA A 39 8.69 -1.62 -6.14
N PHE A 40 8.45 -1.71 -4.82
CA PHE A 40 9.51 -1.90 -3.83
C PHE A 40 9.88 -3.36 -3.65
N ALA A 41 8.90 -4.26 -3.59
CA ALA A 41 9.13 -5.69 -3.40
C ALA A 41 9.89 -6.34 -4.57
N SER A 42 9.75 -5.82 -5.79
CA SER A 42 10.49 -6.28 -6.97
C SER A 42 11.92 -5.73 -7.07
N HIS A 43 12.30 -4.76 -6.24
CA HIS A 43 13.60 -4.11 -6.34
C HIS A 43 14.69 -4.91 -5.60
N PRO A 44 15.78 -5.34 -6.26
CA PRO A 44 16.74 -6.32 -5.71
C PRO A 44 17.54 -5.84 -4.50
N ARG A 45 17.50 -4.53 -4.20
CA ARG A 45 18.16 -3.94 -3.03
C ARG A 45 17.24 -3.79 -1.82
N VAL A 46 15.91 -3.88 -1.97
CA VAL A 46 14.95 -3.73 -0.87
C VAL A 46 14.78 -5.09 -0.23
N THR A 47 15.09 -5.18 1.07
CA THR A 47 14.99 -6.43 1.84
C THR A 47 13.64 -6.57 2.52
N ASP A 48 12.99 -5.45 2.85
CA ASP A 48 11.72 -5.44 3.59
C ASP A 48 10.81 -4.32 3.10
N VAL A 49 9.51 -4.60 3.09
CA VAL A 49 8.47 -3.61 2.83
C VAL A 49 7.53 -3.58 4.02
N ILE A 50 7.43 -2.41 4.67
CA ILE A 50 6.49 -2.16 5.76
C ILE A 50 5.39 -1.24 5.23
N VAL A 51 4.14 -1.67 5.36
CA VAL A 51 2.99 -0.88 4.93
C VAL A 51 2.24 -0.38 6.15
N ALA A 52 2.21 0.94 6.34
CA ALA A 52 1.42 1.56 7.40
C ALA A 52 0.01 1.88 6.87
N LEU A 53 -1.01 1.27 7.46
CA LEU A 53 -2.42 1.41 7.06
C LEU A 53 -3.28 2.01 8.18
N PRO A 54 -4.48 2.52 7.86
CA PRO A 54 -5.52 2.75 8.87
C PRO A 54 -5.81 1.46 9.66
N ALA A 55 -6.15 1.59 10.95
CA ALA A 55 -6.26 0.44 11.85
C ALA A 55 -7.30 -0.61 11.41
N ASP A 56 -8.43 -0.16 10.87
CA ASP A 56 -9.49 -0.99 10.29
C ASP A 56 -8.99 -1.79 9.07
N LEU A 57 -8.25 -1.13 8.18
CA LEU A 57 -7.69 -1.79 7.00
C LEU A 57 -6.51 -2.71 7.36
N ALA A 58 -5.71 -2.37 8.38
CA ALA A 58 -4.65 -3.22 8.91
C ALA A 58 -5.20 -4.48 9.60
N ALA A 59 -6.37 -4.39 10.24
CA ALA A 59 -7.02 -5.53 10.88
C ALA A 59 -7.60 -6.53 9.86
N SER A 60 -7.91 -6.06 8.65
CA SER A 60 -8.41 -6.90 7.56
C SER A 60 -7.80 -6.45 6.22
N PRO A 61 -6.50 -6.71 5.99
CA PRO A 61 -5.83 -6.28 4.77
C PRO A 61 -6.33 -7.06 3.55
N PRO A 62 -6.18 -6.50 2.33
CA PRO A 62 -6.42 -7.22 1.09
C PRO A 62 -5.64 -8.54 1.06
N ASP A 63 -6.21 -9.58 0.46
CA ASP A 63 -5.61 -10.93 0.47
C ASP A 63 -4.20 -10.97 -0.13
N TRP A 64 -3.91 -10.14 -1.13
CA TRP A 64 -2.58 -10.06 -1.76
C TRP A 64 -1.51 -9.41 -0.87
N LEU A 65 -1.90 -8.73 0.22
CA LEU A 65 -1.01 -8.03 1.15
C LEU A 65 -0.73 -8.84 2.43
N ARG A 66 -1.37 -10.00 2.60
CA ARG A 66 -1.12 -10.92 3.71
C ARG A 66 0.20 -11.66 3.51
#